data_AF-A0A286G503-F1
#
_entry.id   AF-A0A286G503-F1
#
_cell.length_a   1.000
_cell.length_b   1.000
_cell.length_c   1.000
_cell.angle_alpha   90.00
_cell.angle_beta   90.00
_cell.angle_gamma   90.00
#
_symmetry.space_group_name_H-M   'P 1'
#
loop_
_entity.id
_entity.type
_entity.pdbx_description
1 polymer ?
#
loop_
_entity_poly.entity_id
_entity_poly.type
_entity_poly.pdbx_seq_one_letter_code
_entity_poly.pdbx_strand_id
1 'polypeptide(L)'
;MFVTNHPTVAIGLCLFTMFCWGSWANAQKYVTKSSPLYVFYRDYVYGILLASLAIGFTLGSFGEEGRSLVADLQQAQVSSLLIALVAGVVFNIGNMLLTVGIGIAGISIAMPVGTGLSLAIGLVVNYLAEPKGSIPLLVAGAGAILLAMVFSALAYRTKQGQDDTDTSSSTNRGIWIALAGGLVAGFFFRITAESLVTDLENPESGLLTPYTSLVLFALGVNLGNPLVEYLVRRFLQTDEQGQPTYRQTPLKAHLAGMGGGVIWGLGMITLLLGAGQAGDAVSYGLSQGATIVSVLWGLFVWHEFKDAPPKASRYLWLMGTAYGVGLVLIVLARV
;
A
#
# COMPACT_ATOMS: atom_id res chain seq x y z
N MET A 1 17.98 -15.58 -9.84
CA MET A 1 17.24 -14.56 -9.07
C MET A 1 16.88 -15.11 -7.69
N PHE A 2 16.58 -14.27 -6.70
CA PHE A 2 16.06 -14.78 -5.42
C PHE A 2 14.62 -15.27 -5.59
N VAL A 3 14.34 -16.50 -5.18
CA VAL A 3 12.99 -17.10 -5.17
C VAL A 3 12.77 -17.80 -3.83
N THR A 4 11.51 -18.03 -3.46
CA THR A 4 11.19 -18.76 -2.23
C THR A 4 10.10 -19.79 -2.46
N ASN A 5 10.39 -21.05 -2.11
CA ASN A 5 9.41 -22.13 -2.14
C ASN A 5 8.99 -22.61 -0.74
N HIS A 6 9.53 -21.98 0.31
CA HIS A 6 9.19 -22.31 1.69
C HIS A 6 8.01 -21.46 2.18
N PRO A 7 6.89 -22.07 2.63
CA PRO A 7 5.72 -21.34 3.12
C PRO A 7 6.04 -20.38 4.28
N THR A 8 6.94 -20.77 5.19
CA THR A 8 7.35 -19.93 6.32
C THR A 8 8.08 -18.67 5.87
N VAL A 9 8.97 -18.79 4.88
CA VAL A 9 9.67 -17.63 4.31
C VAL A 9 8.68 -16.73 3.59
N ALA A 10 7.73 -17.30 2.85
CA ALA A 10 6.69 -16.54 2.16
C ALA A 10 5.81 -15.72 3.11
N ILE A 11 5.36 -16.32 4.23
CA ILE A 11 4.62 -15.58 5.27
C ILE A 11 5.51 -14.49 5.88
N GLY A 12 6.79 -14.78 6.14
CA GLY A 12 7.76 -13.80 6.61
C GLY A 12 7.92 -12.60 5.66
N LEU A 13 7.93 -12.84 4.34
CA LEU A 13 7.96 -11.79 3.33
C LEU A 13 6.66 -10.97 3.33
N CYS A 14 5.48 -11.59 3.50
CA CYS A 14 4.22 -10.85 3.63
C CYS A 14 4.18 -9.98 4.89
N LEU A 15 4.73 -10.46 6.02
CA LEU A 15 4.86 -9.66 7.23
C LEU A 15 5.88 -8.52 7.06
N PHE A 16 6.94 -8.74 6.27
CA PHE A 16 7.87 -7.68 5.91
C PHE A 16 7.21 -6.63 5.00
N THR A 17 6.37 -7.04 4.04
CA THR A 17 5.53 -6.13 3.26
C THR A 17 4.69 -5.25 4.16
N MET A 18 3.97 -5.87 5.10
CA MET A 18 3.14 -5.18 6.08
C MET A 18 3.94 -4.11 6.86
N PHE A 19 5.16 -4.45 7.29
CA PHE A 19 6.05 -3.50 7.95
C PHE A 19 6.45 -2.34 7.03
N CYS A 20 6.90 -2.62 5.81
CA CYS A 20 7.27 -1.61 4.82
C CYS A 20 6.10 -0.66 4.49
N TRP A 21 4.94 -1.21 4.17
CA TRP A 21 3.74 -0.45 3.83
C TRP A 21 3.12 0.30 5.02
N GLY A 22 3.41 -0.09 6.26
CA GLY A 22 3.08 0.74 7.41
C GLY A 22 4.10 1.82 7.73
N SER A 23 5.33 1.69 7.20
CA SER A 23 6.45 2.56 7.55
C SER A 23 6.69 3.70 6.56
N TRP A 24 6.31 3.56 5.28
CA TRP A 24 6.54 4.59 4.27
C TRP A 24 5.87 5.94 4.62
N ALA A 25 4.71 5.91 5.30
CA ALA A 25 3.98 7.11 5.71
C ALA A 25 4.79 8.00 6.70
N ASN A 26 5.81 7.46 7.36
CA ASN A 26 6.72 8.27 8.18
C ASN A 26 7.51 9.28 7.34
N ALA A 27 7.92 8.90 6.13
CA ALA A 27 8.58 9.81 5.21
C ALA A 27 7.65 10.94 4.78
N GLN A 28 6.39 10.62 4.47
CA GLN A 28 5.36 11.61 4.17
C GLN A 28 5.25 12.62 5.32
N LYS A 29 5.06 12.13 6.54
CA LYS A 29 4.92 12.98 7.73
C LYS A 29 6.15 13.82 8.02
N TYR A 30 7.35 13.33 7.70
CA TYR A 30 8.58 14.12 7.80
C TYR A 30 8.61 15.25 6.78
N VAL A 31 8.32 14.96 5.51
CA VAL A 31 8.36 15.93 4.40
C VAL A 31 7.29 17.01 4.57
N THR A 32 6.06 16.63 4.97
CA THR A 32 4.94 17.55 5.09
C THR A 32 5.04 18.53 6.26
N LYS A 33 6.09 18.45 7.09
CA LYS A 33 6.40 19.48 8.10
C LYS A 33 6.90 20.78 7.48
N SER A 34 7.54 20.71 6.30
CA SER A 34 8.24 21.85 5.70
C SER A 34 8.02 21.99 4.20
N SER A 35 7.29 21.07 3.58
CA SER A 35 7.12 21.04 2.12
C SER A 35 5.73 20.54 1.75
N PRO A 36 5.17 21.00 0.62
CA PRO A 36 3.85 20.59 0.17
C PRO A 36 3.74 19.08 -0.05
N LEU A 37 2.54 18.53 0.13
CA LEU A 37 2.26 17.10 -0.05
C LEU A 37 2.59 16.59 -1.46
N TYR A 38 2.42 17.42 -2.49
CA TYR A 38 2.75 17.03 -3.87
C TYR A 38 4.24 16.75 -4.05
N VAL A 39 5.11 17.44 -3.29
CA VAL A 39 6.57 17.24 -3.37
C VAL A 39 6.90 15.82 -2.92
N PHE A 40 6.36 15.44 -1.76
CA PHE A 40 6.48 14.08 -1.25
C PHE A 40 6.00 13.03 -2.27
N TYR A 41 4.81 13.18 -2.85
CA TYR A 41 4.29 12.19 -3.81
C TYR A 41 5.14 12.07 -5.06
N ARG A 42 5.67 13.19 -5.57
CA ARG A 42 6.58 13.18 -6.71
C ARG A 42 7.89 12.45 -6.38
N ASP A 43 8.50 12.74 -5.24
CA ASP A 43 9.71 12.03 -4.81
C ASP A 43 9.45 10.54 -4.50
N TYR A 44 8.29 10.24 -3.93
CA TYR A 44 7.85 8.89 -3.61
C TYR A 44 7.77 7.99 -4.85
N VAL A 45 7.16 8.46 -5.95
CA VAL A 45 7.08 7.64 -7.18
C VAL A 45 8.46 7.44 -7.83
N TYR A 46 9.38 8.40 -7.70
CA TYR A 46 10.76 8.22 -8.12
C TYR A 46 11.49 7.21 -7.24
N GLY A 47 11.24 7.24 -5.92
CA GLY A 47 11.76 6.25 -4.98
C GLY A 47 11.33 4.82 -5.32
N ILE A 48 10.06 4.61 -5.68
CA ILE A 48 9.55 3.30 -6.12
C ILE A 48 10.29 2.84 -7.38
N LEU A 49 10.46 3.72 -8.38
CA LEU A 49 11.16 3.39 -9.62
C LEU A 49 12.64 3.08 -9.40
N LEU A 50 13.32 3.86 -8.57
CA LEU A 50 14.72 3.61 -8.22
C LEU A 50 14.88 2.27 -7.49
N ALA A 51 14.00 1.98 -6.53
CA ALA A 51 14.01 0.69 -5.84
C ALA A 51 13.72 -0.46 -6.78
N SER A 52 12.71 -0.35 -7.65
CA SER A 52 12.35 -1.43 -8.58
C SER A 52 13.47 -1.72 -9.57
N LEU A 53 14.12 -0.68 -10.13
CA LEU A 53 15.27 -0.84 -11.01
C LEU A 53 16.45 -1.48 -10.28
N ALA A 54 16.79 -0.98 -9.09
CA ALA A 54 17.88 -1.53 -8.29
C ALA A 54 17.62 -3.01 -7.97
N ILE A 55 16.43 -3.36 -7.50
CA ILE A 55 16.02 -4.72 -7.16
C ILE A 55 16.00 -5.63 -8.41
N GLY A 56 15.43 -5.15 -9.52
CA GLY A 56 15.32 -5.90 -10.77
C GLY A 56 16.68 -6.24 -11.39
N PHE A 57 17.59 -5.26 -11.43
CA PHE A 57 18.97 -5.47 -11.93
C PHE A 57 19.89 -6.16 -10.92
N THR A 58 19.47 -6.32 -9.66
CA THR A 58 20.24 -7.06 -8.65
C THR A 58 19.58 -8.39 -8.32
N LEU A 59 18.75 -8.45 -7.28
CA LEU A 59 18.07 -9.67 -6.82
C LEU A 59 17.28 -10.38 -7.93
N GLY A 60 16.74 -9.62 -8.88
CA GLY A 60 16.01 -10.13 -10.04
C GLY A 60 16.88 -10.63 -11.20
N SER A 61 18.18 -10.33 -11.22
CA SER A 61 19.07 -10.65 -12.35
C SER A 61 20.30 -11.47 -11.98
N PHE A 62 20.66 -11.55 -10.69
CA PHE A 62 21.74 -12.42 -10.20
C PHE A 62 21.17 -13.74 -9.64
N GLY A 63 21.87 -14.85 -9.89
CA GLY A 63 21.54 -16.21 -9.41
C GLY A 63 21.30 -17.21 -10.54
N GLU A 64 21.16 -18.48 -10.18
CA GLU A 64 21.07 -19.60 -11.13
C GLU A 64 19.64 -19.93 -11.55
N GLU A 65 18.66 -19.59 -10.72
CA GLU A 65 17.24 -19.88 -10.95
C GLU A 65 16.48 -18.70 -11.58
N GLY A 66 15.39 -19.00 -12.26
CA GLY A 66 14.48 -18.01 -12.84
C GLY A 66 14.98 -17.34 -14.11
N ARG A 67 14.54 -16.11 -14.36
CA ARG A 67 14.86 -15.34 -15.57
C ARG A 67 15.29 -13.92 -15.23
N SER A 68 16.43 -13.50 -15.75
CA SER A 68 16.94 -12.14 -15.53
C SER A 68 16.06 -11.08 -16.17
N LEU A 69 16.07 -9.87 -15.60
CA LEU A 69 15.18 -8.75 -16.01
C LEU A 69 15.19 -8.50 -17.53
N VAL A 70 16.38 -8.46 -18.14
CA VAL A 70 16.52 -8.16 -19.58
C VAL A 70 15.97 -9.29 -20.44
N ALA A 71 16.29 -10.54 -20.10
CA ALA A 71 15.77 -11.70 -20.82
C ALA A 71 14.25 -11.82 -20.66
N ASP A 72 13.73 -11.50 -19.48
CA ASP A 72 12.30 -11.55 -19.16
C ASP A 72 11.51 -10.49 -19.93
N LEU A 73 12.05 -9.28 -20.10
CA LEU A 73 11.46 -8.25 -20.97
C LEU A 73 11.47 -8.63 -22.45
N GLN A 74 12.54 -9.27 -22.94
CA GLN A 74 12.67 -9.62 -24.36
C GLN A 74 11.66 -10.68 -24.82
N GLN A 75 11.33 -11.62 -23.93
CA GLN A 75 10.41 -12.71 -24.24
C GLN A 75 8.94 -12.40 -23.92
N ALA A 76 8.69 -11.34 -23.15
CA ALA A 76 7.36 -11.04 -22.62
C ALA A 76 6.35 -10.71 -23.73
N GLN A 77 5.11 -11.18 -23.55
CA GLN A 77 4.02 -10.74 -24.40
C GLN A 77 3.65 -9.29 -24.09
N VAL A 78 3.24 -8.56 -25.13
CA VAL A 78 2.78 -7.17 -25.00
C VAL A 78 1.63 -7.06 -23.99
N SER A 79 0.74 -8.05 -23.93
CA SER A 79 -0.33 -8.12 -22.94
C SER A 79 0.20 -8.06 -21.50
N SER A 80 1.15 -8.92 -21.14
CA SER A 80 1.76 -8.97 -19.81
C SER A 80 2.47 -7.66 -19.45
N LEU A 81 3.17 -7.07 -20.41
CA LEU A 81 3.83 -5.77 -20.24
C LEU A 81 2.81 -4.66 -19.93
N LEU A 82 1.72 -4.60 -20.71
CA LEU A 82 0.66 -3.62 -20.53
C LEU A 82 -0.11 -3.82 -19.23
N ILE A 83 -0.38 -5.07 -18.84
CA ILE A 83 -1.07 -5.40 -17.58
C ILE A 83 -0.28 -4.87 -16.38
N ALA A 84 1.03 -5.14 -16.32
CA ALA A 84 1.88 -4.66 -15.23
C ALA A 84 1.95 -3.11 -15.19
N LEU A 85 2.06 -2.45 -16.35
CA LEU A 85 2.01 -0.99 -16.46
C LEU A 85 0.66 -0.42 -15.97
N VAL A 86 -0.46 -1.00 -16.41
CA VAL A 86 -1.81 -0.57 -16.03
C VAL A 86 -2.04 -0.76 -14.53
N ALA A 87 -1.56 -1.85 -13.94
CA ALA A 87 -1.65 -2.07 -12.50
C ALA A 87 -1.01 -0.91 -11.70
N GLY A 88 0.15 -0.40 -12.16
CA GLY A 88 0.81 0.76 -11.57
C GLY A 88 0.00 2.04 -11.67
N VAL A 89 -0.61 2.30 -12.83
CA VAL A 89 -1.51 3.45 -13.03
C VAL A 89 -2.74 3.35 -12.12
N VAL A 90 -3.38 2.18 -12.08
CA VAL A 90 -4.56 1.89 -11.25
C VAL A 90 -4.24 2.10 -9.77
N PHE A 91 -3.13 1.56 -9.28
CA PHE A 91 -2.65 1.78 -7.92
C PHE A 91 -2.49 3.28 -7.61
N ASN A 92 -1.83 4.02 -8.51
CA ASN A 92 -1.57 5.44 -8.29
C ASN A 92 -2.87 6.27 -8.22
N ILE A 93 -3.84 5.97 -9.10
CA ILE A 93 -5.17 6.60 -9.08
C ILE A 93 -5.90 6.28 -7.77
N GLY A 94 -5.93 5.00 -7.37
CA GLY A 94 -6.59 4.56 -6.13
C GLY A 94 -6.02 5.27 -4.89
N ASN A 95 -4.69 5.31 -4.77
CA ASN A 95 -4.01 5.99 -3.67
C ASN A 95 -4.27 7.50 -3.65
N MET A 96 -4.29 8.14 -4.81
CA MET A 96 -4.62 9.55 -4.90
C MET A 96 -6.04 9.81 -4.41
N LEU A 97 -7.02 9.06 -4.90
CA LEU A 97 -8.42 9.22 -4.48
C LEU A 97 -8.54 9.01 -2.97
N LEU A 98 -7.89 8.00 -2.40
CA LEU A 98 -7.84 7.82 -0.94
C LEU A 98 -7.26 9.04 -0.23
N THR A 99 -6.14 9.58 -0.72
CA THR A 99 -5.50 10.78 -0.15
C THR A 99 -6.42 11.99 -0.18
N VAL A 100 -7.07 12.24 -1.32
CA VAL A 100 -8.02 13.34 -1.49
C VAL A 100 -9.23 13.16 -0.59
N GLY A 101 -9.78 11.94 -0.53
CA GLY A 101 -10.89 11.62 0.35
C GLY A 101 -10.56 11.84 1.84
N ILE A 102 -9.36 11.44 2.27
CA ILE A 102 -8.85 11.68 3.63
C ILE A 102 -8.67 13.16 3.91
N GLY A 103 -8.14 13.93 2.96
CA GLY A 103 -7.98 15.38 3.12
C GLY A 103 -9.32 16.12 3.27
N ILE A 104 -10.39 15.61 2.64
CA ILE A 104 -11.72 16.25 2.67
C ILE A 104 -12.58 15.78 3.87
N ALA A 105 -12.67 14.47 4.11
CA ALA A 105 -13.57 13.88 5.12
C ALA A 105 -12.87 13.53 6.44
N GLY A 106 -11.56 13.73 6.51
CA GLY A 106 -10.75 13.43 7.70
C GLY A 106 -10.38 11.96 7.82
N ILE A 107 -9.24 11.74 8.48
CA ILE A 107 -8.63 10.40 8.64
C ILE A 107 -9.53 9.43 9.40
N SER A 108 -10.30 9.89 10.38
CA SER A 108 -11.18 9.03 11.19
C SER A 108 -12.40 8.49 10.42
N ILE A 109 -12.71 9.03 9.24
CA ILE A 109 -13.87 8.62 8.45
C ILE A 109 -13.43 7.99 7.13
N ALA A 110 -12.63 8.69 6.33
CA ALA A 110 -12.27 8.26 4.98
C ALA A 110 -11.32 7.05 4.97
N MET A 111 -10.34 6.99 5.89
CA MET A 111 -9.33 5.94 5.88
C MET A 111 -9.94 4.54 6.14
N PRO A 112 -10.78 4.32 7.18
CA PRO A 112 -11.42 3.02 7.39
C PRO A 112 -12.33 2.61 6.23
N VAL A 113 -13.10 3.55 5.68
CA VAL A 113 -14.06 3.25 4.63
C VAL A 113 -13.35 2.89 3.32
N GLY A 114 -12.37 3.70 2.90
CA GLY A 114 -11.63 3.45 1.67
C GLY A 114 -10.69 2.24 1.75
N THR A 115 -9.82 2.20 2.78
CA THR A 115 -8.86 1.08 2.96
C THR A 115 -9.59 -0.21 3.28
N GLY A 116 -10.65 -0.15 4.09
CA GLY A 116 -11.47 -1.32 4.40
C GLY A 116 -12.17 -1.89 3.17
N LEU A 117 -12.68 -1.04 2.29
CA LEU A 117 -13.25 -1.49 1.01
C LEU A 117 -12.18 -2.12 0.11
N SER A 118 -10.98 -1.52 0.04
CA SER A 118 -9.85 -2.08 -0.71
C SER A 118 -9.42 -3.45 -0.20
N LEU A 119 -9.38 -3.64 1.13
CA LEU A 119 -9.14 -4.95 1.75
C LEU A 119 -10.22 -5.96 1.34
N ALA A 120 -11.50 -5.60 1.49
CA ALA A 120 -12.60 -6.50 1.21
C ALA A 120 -12.62 -6.94 -0.27
N ILE A 121 -12.47 -5.99 -1.20
CA ILE A 121 -12.41 -6.28 -2.63
C ILE A 121 -11.19 -7.15 -2.91
N GLY A 122 -10.00 -6.70 -2.51
CA GLY A 122 -8.77 -7.41 -2.81
C GLY A 122 -8.79 -8.84 -2.28
N LEU A 123 -9.31 -9.07 -1.07
CA LEU A 123 -9.48 -10.42 -0.54
C LEU A 123 -10.40 -11.27 -1.43
N VAL A 124 -11.55 -10.74 -1.85
CA VAL A 124 -12.52 -11.46 -2.68
C VAL A 124 -11.96 -11.75 -4.07
N VAL A 125 -11.47 -10.76 -4.81
CA VAL A 125 -10.98 -11.01 -6.17
C VAL A 125 -9.76 -11.92 -6.20
N ASN A 126 -8.84 -11.78 -5.26
CA ASN A 126 -7.67 -12.65 -5.20
C ASN A 126 -8.06 -14.09 -4.81
N TYR A 127 -9.03 -14.28 -3.91
CA TYR A 127 -9.52 -15.62 -3.56
C TYR A 127 -10.29 -16.27 -4.71
N LEU A 128 -11.10 -15.50 -5.44
CA LEU A 128 -11.83 -16.04 -6.60
C LEU A 128 -10.89 -16.46 -7.73
N ALA A 129 -9.80 -15.72 -7.94
CA ALA A 129 -8.79 -16.06 -8.93
C ALA A 129 -7.94 -17.26 -8.51
N GLU A 130 -7.58 -17.33 -7.24
CA GLU A 130 -6.78 -18.40 -6.67
C GLU A 130 -7.40 -18.87 -5.34
N PRO A 131 -8.28 -19.88 -5.36
CA PRO A 131 -9.02 -20.36 -4.18
C PRO A 131 -8.14 -21.13 -3.19
N LYS A 132 -7.14 -20.46 -2.61
CA LYS A 132 -6.23 -20.99 -1.61
C LYS A 132 -6.64 -20.51 -0.21
N GLY A 133 -6.83 -21.48 0.69
CA GLY A 133 -7.06 -21.26 2.11
C GLY A 133 -8.53 -21.38 2.56
N SER A 134 -8.72 -21.37 3.88
CA SER A 134 -10.04 -21.54 4.51
C SER A 134 -10.87 -20.25 4.46
N ILE A 135 -12.00 -20.27 3.72
CA ILE A 135 -12.93 -19.13 3.62
C ILE A 135 -13.39 -18.64 4.99
N PRO A 136 -13.86 -19.49 5.93
CA PRO A 136 -14.29 -19.02 7.24
C PRO A 136 -13.20 -18.25 7.99
N LEU A 137 -11.95 -18.72 7.92
CA LEU A 137 -10.82 -18.07 8.58
C LEU A 137 -10.43 -16.76 7.89
N LEU A 138 -10.44 -16.71 6.55
CA LEU A 138 -10.19 -15.47 5.80
C LEU A 138 -11.25 -14.41 6.10
N VAL A 139 -12.53 -14.78 6.09
CA VAL A 139 -13.64 -13.85 6.38
C VAL A 139 -13.58 -13.37 7.83
N ALA A 140 -13.37 -14.27 8.78
CA ALA A 140 -13.25 -13.91 10.20
C ALA A 140 -12.02 -13.01 10.44
N GLY A 141 -10.88 -13.34 9.82
CA GLY A 141 -9.65 -12.57 9.91
C GLY A 141 -9.79 -11.17 9.32
N ALA A 142 -10.34 -11.07 8.12
CA ALA A 142 -10.61 -9.79 7.47
C ALA A 142 -11.62 -8.95 8.26
N GLY A 143 -12.68 -9.56 8.78
CA GLY A 143 -13.65 -8.90 9.67
C GLY A 143 -12.99 -8.32 10.92
N ALA A 144 -12.06 -9.06 11.52
CA ALA A 144 -11.30 -8.59 12.68
C ALA A 144 -10.34 -7.43 12.32
N ILE A 145 -9.71 -7.44 11.14
CA ILE A 145 -8.91 -6.31 10.64
C ILE A 145 -9.79 -5.08 10.37
N LEU A 146 -10.96 -5.23 9.75
CA LEU A 146 -11.91 -4.14 9.55
C LEU A 146 -12.36 -3.55 10.89
N LEU A 147 -12.64 -4.40 11.88
CA LEU A 147 -12.97 -3.95 13.23
C LEU A 147 -11.81 -3.19 13.88
N ALA A 148 -10.57 -3.62 13.67
CA ALA A 148 -9.39 -2.88 14.11
C ALA A 148 -9.32 -1.48 13.46
N MET A 149 -9.56 -1.37 12.15
CA MET A 149 -9.60 -0.07 11.46
C MET A 149 -10.67 0.86 12.05
N VAL A 150 -11.84 0.33 12.43
CA VAL A 150 -12.88 1.09 13.13
C VAL A 150 -12.37 1.60 14.48
N PHE A 151 -11.74 0.75 15.29
CA PHE A 151 -11.17 1.18 16.57
C PHE A 151 -10.07 2.23 16.38
N SER A 152 -9.21 2.10 15.37
CA SER A 152 -8.23 3.13 15.00
C SER A 152 -8.90 4.47 14.73
N ALA A 153 -9.93 4.48 13.89
CA ALA A 153 -10.70 5.69 13.60
C ALA A 153 -11.37 6.30 14.84
N LEU A 154 -11.92 5.47 15.73
CA LEU A 154 -12.49 5.93 16.98
C LEU A 154 -11.44 6.53 17.92
N ALA A 155 -10.21 5.99 17.92
CA ALA A 155 -9.09 6.57 18.66
C ALA A 155 -8.74 7.96 18.11
N TYR A 156 -8.58 8.11 16.79
CA TYR A 156 -8.31 9.39 16.14
C TYR A 156 -9.43 10.42 16.37
N ARG A 157 -10.70 10.00 16.26
CA ARG A 157 -11.86 10.85 16.54
C ARG A 157 -11.88 11.32 18.00
N THR A 158 -11.58 10.42 18.93
CA THR A 158 -11.53 10.77 20.36
C THR A 158 -10.39 11.73 20.68
N LYS A 159 -9.26 11.59 19.98
CA LYS A 159 -8.11 12.49 20.11
C LYS A 159 -8.40 13.90 19.59
N GLN A 160 -9.11 14.03 18.47
CA GLN A 160 -9.39 15.33 17.84
C GLN A 160 -10.37 16.20 18.63
N GLY A 161 -11.05 15.65 19.66
CA GLY A 161 -12.14 16.35 20.33
C GLY A 161 -13.40 16.35 19.45
N GLN A 162 -14.57 16.49 20.07
CA GLN A 162 -15.86 16.39 19.40
C GLN A 162 -16.26 17.75 18.78
N ASP A 163 -15.37 18.40 18.03
CA ASP A 163 -15.55 19.81 17.65
C ASP A 163 -15.81 20.11 16.15
N ASP A 164 -15.73 19.15 15.22
CA ASP A 164 -16.04 19.45 13.82
C ASP A 164 -17.43 18.95 13.40
N THR A 165 -18.44 19.70 13.85
CA THR A 165 -19.68 19.86 13.08
C THR A 165 -19.46 20.92 11.99
N ASP A 166 -18.75 20.58 10.91
CA ASP A 166 -18.69 21.44 9.72
C ASP A 166 -19.14 20.69 8.45
N THR A 167 -20.18 21.25 7.82
CA THR A 167 -20.92 20.88 6.60
C THR A 167 -20.92 19.41 6.13
N SER A 168 -22.01 18.70 6.45
CA SER A 168 -22.31 17.32 6.04
C SER A 168 -22.10 17.00 4.54
N SER A 169 -22.21 17.99 3.66
CA SER A 169 -22.04 17.82 2.21
C SER A 169 -20.57 17.67 1.76
N SER A 170 -19.63 18.36 2.39
CA SER A 170 -18.19 18.24 2.08
C SER A 170 -17.63 16.90 2.57
N THR A 171 -17.99 16.52 3.80
CA THR A 171 -17.65 15.22 4.38
C THR A 171 -18.19 14.06 3.54
N ASN A 172 -19.45 14.14 3.08
CA ASN A 172 -20.01 13.11 2.18
C ASN A 172 -19.23 12.99 0.86
N ARG A 173 -18.80 14.11 0.27
CA ARG A 173 -17.98 14.09 -0.94
C ARG A 173 -16.65 13.38 -0.69
N GLY A 174 -15.97 13.68 0.42
CA GLY A 174 -14.71 13.02 0.78
C GLY A 174 -14.88 11.51 1.00
N ILE A 175 -15.98 11.08 1.62
CA ILE A 175 -16.30 9.65 1.79
C ILE A 175 -16.45 8.95 0.43
N TRP A 176 -17.22 9.52 -0.50
CA TRP A 176 -17.40 8.92 -1.83
C TRP A 176 -16.10 8.85 -2.62
N ILE A 177 -15.25 9.88 -2.52
CA ILE A 177 -13.93 9.88 -3.13
C ILE A 177 -13.04 8.78 -2.51
N ALA A 178 -13.06 8.60 -1.19
CA ALA A 178 -12.32 7.55 -0.51
C ALA A 178 -12.83 6.14 -0.88
N LEU A 179 -14.15 5.95 -1.01
CA LEU A 179 -14.75 4.71 -1.50
C LEU A 179 -14.29 4.40 -2.93
N ALA A 180 -14.31 5.39 -3.82
CA ALA A 180 -13.82 5.22 -5.19
C ALA A 180 -12.33 4.85 -5.19
N GLY A 181 -11.51 5.48 -4.34
CA GLY A 181 -10.11 5.13 -4.18
C GLY A 181 -9.90 3.71 -3.66
N GLY A 182 -10.67 3.30 -2.66
CA GLY A 182 -10.67 1.95 -2.11
C GLY A 182 -11.07 0.89 -3.13
N LEU A 183 -12.11 1.17 -3.92
CA LEU A 183 -12.56 0.33 -5.03
C LEU A 183 -11.45 0.09 -6.04
N VAL A 184 -10.84 1.17 -6.54
CA VAL A 184 -9.76 1.10 -7.54
C VAL A 184 -8.52 0.41 -6.97
N ALA A 185 -8.10 0.78 -5.75
CA ALA A 185 -6.96 0.16 -5.09
C ALA A 185 -7.21 -1.33 -4.77
N GLY A 186 -8.44 -1.76 -4.50
CA GLY A 186 -8.75 -3.18 -4.25
C GLY A 186 -8.33 -4.12 -5.39
N PHE A 187 -8.24 -3.63 -6.63
CA PHE A 187 -7.90 -4.45 -7.80
C PHE A 187 -6.42 -4.43 -8.19
N PHE A 188 -5.61 -3.48 -7.74
CA PHE A 188 -4.25 -3.30 -8.30
C PHE A 188 -3.39 -4.56 -8.15
N PHE A 189 -3.51 -5.25 -7.01
CA PHE A 189 -2.71 -6.44 -6.74
C PHE A 189 -3.11 -7.59 -7.66
N ARG A 190 -4.43 -7.81 -7.86
CA ARG A 190 -4.92 -8.83 -8.80
C ARG A 190 -4.48 -8.53 -10.23
N ILE A 191 -4.62 -7.28 -10.69
CA ILE A 191 -4.18 -6.88 -12.03
C ILE A 191 -2.67 -7.12 -12.17
N THR A 192 -1.87 -6.85 -11.13
CA THR A 192 -0.43 -7.15 -11.16
C THR A 192 -0.20 -8.66 -11.31
N ALA A 193 -0.89 -9.48 -10.50
CA ALA A 193 -0.77 -10.93 -10.49
C ALA A 193 -1.09 -11.59 -11.85
N GLU A 194 -2.01 -11.04 -12.63
CA GLU A 194 -2.33 -11.53 -14.00
C GLU A 194 -1.13 -11.49 -14.96
N SER A 195 -0.13 -10.65 -14.70
CA SER A 195 1.07 -10.58 -15.54
C SER A 195 2.18 -11.55 -15.11
N LEU A 196 2.03 -12.19 -13.95
CA LEU A 196 3.09 -12.95 -13.31
C LEU A 196 3.15 -14.40 -13.77
N VAL A 197 4.36 -14.91 -13.86
CA VAL A 197 4.65 -16.34 -13.92
C VAL A 197 4.12 -17.05 -12.67
N THR A 198 3.69 -18.30 -12.81
CA THR A 198 3.21 -19.09 -11.67
C THR A 198 4.31 -19.94 -11.03
N ASP A 199 5.29 -20.36 -11.82
CA ASP A 199 6.52 -21.01 -11.37
C ASP A 199 7.72 -20.06 -11.52
N LEU A 200 8.34 -19.69 -10.39
CA LEU A 200 9.51 -18.80 -10.37
C LEU A 200 10.81 -19.52 -10.73
N GLU A 201 10.90 -20.84 -10.52
CA GLU A 201 12.08 -21.62 -10.90
C GLU A 201 12.12 -21.82 -12.42
N ASN A 202 10.96 -22.14 -13.01
CA ASN A 202 10.78 -22.38 -14.44
C ASN A 202 9.75 -21.41 -15.05
N PRO A 203 10.08 -20.12 -15.19
CA PRO A 203 9.14 -19.09 -15.60
C PRO A 203 8.57 -19.37 -17.00
N GLU A 204 7.25 -19.27 -17.15
CA GLU A 204 6.57 -19.51 -18.41
C GLU A 204 6.95 -18.46 -19.47
N SER A 205 6.85 -18.85 -20.74
CA SER A 205 7.04 -17.88 -21.82
C SER A 205 5.82 -16.94 -21.93
N GLY A 206 6.09 -15.67 -22.18
CA GLY A 206 5.10 -14.61 -22.37
C GLY A 206 4.71 -13.88 -21.09
N LEU A 207 4.92 -14.48 -19.91
CA LEU A 207 4.63 -13.89 -18.60
C LEU A 207 5.89 -13.27 -17.97
N LEU A 208 5.70 -12.53 -16.88
CA LEU A 208 6.74 -11.76 -16.20
C LEU A 208 7.12 -12.36 -14.85
N THR A 209 8.39 -12.27 -14.50
CA THR A 209 8.83 -12.45 -13.12
C THR A 209 8.33 -11.29 -12.24
N PRO A 210 8.19 -11.50 -10.91
CA PRO A 210 7.87 -10.45 -9.93
C PRO A 210 8.77 -9.22 -10.03
N TYR A 211 10.04 -9.43 -10.35
CA TYR A 211 11.04 -8.38 -10.49
C TYR A 211 10.76 -7.47 -11.69
N THR A 212 10.53 -8.06 -12.86
CA THR A 212 10.18 -7.30 -14.07
C THR A 212 8.82 -6.63 -13.95
N SER A 213 7.83 -7.34 -13.41
CA SER A 213 6.51 -6.78 -13.16
C SER A 213 6.58 -5.58 -12.23
N LEU A 214 7.42 -5.59 -11.19
CA LEU A 214 7.58 -4.44 -10.30
C LEU A 214 8.21 -3.23 -11.02
N VAL A 215 9.18 -3.43 -11.92
CA VAL A 215 9.75 -2.34 -12.72
C VAL A 215 8.68 -1.70 -13.60
N LEU A 216 7.90 -2.50 -14.32
CA LEU A 216 6.82 -2.02 -15.18
C LEU A 216 5.69 -1.38 -14.38
N PHE A 217 5.33 -1.96 -13.24
CA PHE A 217 4.40 -1.36 -12.29
C PHE A 217 4.89 0.03 -11.85
N ALA A 218 6.15 0.16 -11.46
CA ALA A 218 6.74 1.44 -11.05
C ALA A 218 6.74 2.47 -12.18
N LEU A 219 6.99 2.04 -13.42
CA LEU A 219 6.85 2.90 -14.60
C LEU A 219 5.40 3.36 -14.77
N GLY A 220 4.43 2.46 -14.62
CA GLY A 220 3.01 2.78 -14.62
C GLY A 220 2.62 3.81 -13.56
N VAL A 221 3.12 3.64 -12.33
CA VAL A 221 2.94 4.62 -11.25
C VAL A 221 3.47 6.00 -11.67
N ASN A 222 4.68 6.05 -12.25
CA ASN A 222 5.29 7.30 -12.70
C ASN A 222 4.52 7.95 -13.86
N LEU A 223 4.03 7.16 -14.82
CA LEU A 223 3.22 7.65 -15.94
C LEU A 223 1.89 8.24 -15.46
N GLY A 224 1.27 7.65 -14.43
CA GLY A 224 0.06 8.19 -13.81
C GLY A 224 0.29 9.43 -12.94
N ASN A 225 1.54 9.69 -12.51
CA ASN A 225 1.83 10.70 -11.49
C ASN A 225 1.53 12.15 -11.90
N PRO A 226 1.78 12.61 -13.14
CA PRO A 226 1.42 13.98 -13.55
C PRO A 226 -0.09 14.28 -13.41
N LEU A 227 -0.95 13.31 -13.76
CA LEU A 227 -2.39 13.42 -13.57
C LEU A 227 -2.73 13.48 -12.08
N VAL A 228 -2.13 12.60 -11.29
CA VAL A 228 -2.31 12.57 -9.84
C VAL A 228 -1.94 13.90 -9.19
N GLU A 229 -0.77 14.44 -9.55
CA GLU A 229 -0.31 15.72 -9.03
C GLU A 229 -1.23 16.87 -9.41
N TYR A 230 -1.68 16.92 -10.66
CA TYR A 230 -2.64 17.93 -11.11
C TYR A 230 -3.92 17.90 -10.27
N LEU A 231 -4.49 16.72 -10.04
CA LEU A 231 -5.73 16.55 -9.28
C LEU A 231 -5.54 16.85 -7.79
N VAL A 232 -4.43 16.42 -7.17
CA VAL A 232 -4.08 16.76 -5.78
C VAL A 232 -4.00 18.26 -5.62
N ARG A 233 -3.28 18.96 -6.50
CA ARG A 233 -3.21 20.43 -6.47
C ARG A 233 -4.58 21.06 -6.66
N ARG A 234 -5.41 20.51 -7.55
CA ARG A 234 -6.75 21.06 -7.84
C ARG A 234 -7.73 20.93 -6.68
N PHE A 235 -7.71 19.81 -5.96
CA PHE A 235 -8.71 19.47 -4.94
C PHE A 235 -8.26 19.68 -3.50
N LEU A 236 -6.97 19.60 -3.21
CA LEU A 236 -6.42 19.72 -1.86
C LEU A 236 -5.63 21.00 -1.62
N GLN A 237 -5.47 21.87 -2.64
CA GLN A 237 -4.74 23.14 -2.65
C GLN A 237 -3.93 23.45 -1.37
N THR A 238 -2.64 23.14 -1.39
CA THR A 238 -1.66 23.44 -0.33
C THR A 238 -0.51 24.32 -0.85
N ASP A 239 -0.64 24.99 -1.99
CA ASP A 239 0.29 26.07 -2.36
C ASP A 239 -0.08 27.32 -1.53
N GLU A 240 0.03 27.20 -0.19
CA GLU A 240 -0.05 28.35 0.71
C GLU A 240 1.08 29.33 0.34
N GLN A 241 0.78 30.63 0.41
CA GLN A 241 1.76 31.66 0.11
C GLN A 241 3.00 31.48 0.99
N GLY A 242 4.14 31.15 0.37
CA GLY A 242 5.42 30.96 1.05
C GLY A 242 5.91 29.51 1.17
N GLN A 243 5.12 28.49 0.78
CA GLN A 243 5.63 27.12 0.73
C GLN A 243 6.68 26.97 -0.38
N PRO A 244 7.76 26.19 -0.16
CA PRO A 244 8.80 26.01 -1.16
C PRO A 244 8.23 25.26 -2.36
N THR A 245 8.55 25.75 -3.57
CA THR A 245 8.35 24.96 -4.79
C THR A 245 9.20 23.69 -4.76
N TYR A 246 8.90 22.74 -5.64
CA TYR A 246 9.70 21.51 -5.77
C TYR A 246 11.21 21.80 -5.86
N ARG A 247 11.63 22.78 -6.66
CA ARG A 247 13.06 23.14 -6.83
C ARG A 247 13.67 23.83 -5.62
N GLN A 248 12.86 24.48 -4.79
CA GLN A 248 13.30 25.16 -3.57
C GLN A 248 13.30 24.23 -2.35
N THR A 249 12.79 23.00 -2.50
CA THR A 249 12.71 22.05 -1.42
C THR A 249 14.13 21.55 -1.06
N PRO A 250 14.50 21.50 0.23
CA PRO A 250 15.81 21.00 0.64
C PRO A 250 16.03 19.55 0.23
N LEU A 251 17.26 19.21 -0.15
CA LEU A 251 17.64 17.84 -0.56
C LEU A 251 17.24 16.78 0.48
N LYS A 252 17.31 17.09 1.78
CA LYS A 252 16.90 16.17 2.85
C LYS A 252 15.42 15.76 2.75
N ALA A 253 14.54 16.67 2.34
CA ALA A 253 13.13 16.37 2.16
C ALA A 253 12.91 15.50 0.90
N HIS A 254 13.63 15.78 -0.19
CA HIS A 254 13.60 14.92 -1.38
C HIS A 254 14.08 13.49 -1.09
N LEU A 255 15.22 13.36 -0.40
CA LEU A 255 15.75 12.05 -0.01
C LEU A 255 14.81 11.30 0.94
N ALA A 256 14.14 12.00 1.85
CA ALA A 256 13.12 11.40 2.69
C ALA A 256 11.92 10.90 1.85
N GLY A 257 11.41 11.71 0.92
CA GLY A 257 10.32 11.33 0.02
C GLY A 257 10.67 10.11 -0.84
N MET A 258 11.85 10.12 -1.47
CA MET A 258 12.38 8.98 -2.22
C MET A 258 12.56 7.76 -1.32
N GLY A 259 13.05 7.93 -0.09
CA GLY A 259 13.17 6.87 0.90
C GLY A 259 11.83 6.21 1.23
N GLY A 260 10.75 7.00 1.34
CA GLY A 260 9.39 6.48 1.46
C GLY A 260 9.00 5.58 0.29
N GLY A 261 9.33 6.00 -0.93
CA GLY A 261 9.12 5.20 -2.15
C GLY A 261 9.94 3.92 -2.17
N VAL A 262 11.19 3.97 -1.73
CA VAL A 262 12.07 2.79 -1.62
C VAL A 262 11.49 1.77 -0.64
N ILE A 263 11.07 2.23 0.54
CA ILE A 263 10.42 1.38 1.56
C ILE A 263 9.17 0.73 0.96
N TRP A 264 8.33 1.49 0.25
CA TRP A 264 7.13 0.93 -0.35
C TRP A 264 7.45 -0.10 -1.45
N GLY A 265 8.42 0.18 -2.32
CA GLY A 265 8.87 -0.71 -3.39
C GLY A 265 9.47 -2.02 -2.84
N LEU A 266 10.21 -1.96 -1.73
CA LEU A 266 10.68 -3.14 -1.00
C LEU A 266 9.51 -3.98 -0.48
N GLY A 267 8.48 -3.35 0.08
CA GLY A 267 7.27 -4.06 0.49
C GLY A 267 6.56 -4.72 -0.68
N MET A 268 6.49 -4.06 -1.83
CA MET A 268 5.83 -4.61 -3.01
C MET A 268 6.59 -5.82 -3.57
N ILE A 269 7.93 -5.81 -3.66
CA ILE A 269 8.64 -7.01 -4.15
C ILE A 269 8.45 -8.20 -3.21
N THR A 270 8.52 -7.99 -1.89
CA THR A 270 8.35 -9.08 -0.93
C THR A 270 6.92 -9.61 -0.92
N LEU A 271 5.93 -8.77 -1.25
CA LEU A 271 4.55 -9.22 -1.43
C LEU A 271 4.46 -10.18 -2.60
N LEU A 272 4.98 -9.78 -3.76
CA LEU A 272 4.92 -10.59 -4.99
C LEU A 272 5.67 -11.91 -4.83
N LEU A 273 6.83 -11.90 -4.17
CA LEU A 273 7.60 -13.12 -3.88
C LEU A 273 6.92 -14.03 -2.85
N GLY A 274 6.25 -13.45 -1.84
CA GLY A 274 5.53 -14.22 -0.82
C GLY A 274 4.21 -14.79 -1.33
N ALA A 275 3.53 -14.09 -2.24
CA ALA A 275 2.20 -14.43 -2.73
C ALA A 275 2.13 -15.81 -3.39
N GLY A 276 3.13 -16.21 -4.20
CA GLY A 276 3.11 -17.51 -4.89
C GLY A 276 2.91 -18.71 -3.95
N GLN A 277 3.57 -18.68 -2.77
CA GLN A 277 3.45 -19.75 -1.78
C GLN A 277 2.38 -19.48 -0.70
N ALA A 278 2.21 -18.22 -0.28
CA ALA A 278 1.20 -17.86 0.72
C ALA A 278 -0.23 -17.88 0.15
N GLY A 279 -0.39 -17.71 -1.16
CA GLY A 279 -1.65 -17.45 -1.85
C GLY A 279 -1.95 -15.94 -1.94
N ASP A 280 -2.55 -15.51 -3.04
CA ASP A 280 -2.81 -14.08 -3.30
C ASP A 280 -3.73 -13.44 -2.25
N ALA A 281 -4.80 -14.15 -1.85
CA ALA A 281 -5.76 -13.63 -0.88
C ALA A 281 -5.14 -13.48 0.53
N VAL A 282 -4.37 -14.48 0.96
CA VAL A 282 -3.71 -14.50 2.27
C VAL A 282 -2.64 -13.41 2.32
N SER A 283 -1.78 -13.34 1.31
CA SER A 283 -0.69 -12.35 1.23
C SER A 283 -1.23 -10.92 1.18
N TYR A 284 -2.28 -10.67 0.39
CA TYR A 284 -2.94 -9.37 0.35
C TYR A 284 -3.58 -9.04 1.71
N GLY A 285 -4.32 -9.96 2.31
CA GLY A 285 -4.95 -9.78 3.62
C GLY A 285 -3.94 -9.45 4.73
N LEU A 286 -2.80 -10.14 4.77
CA LEU A 286 -1.70 -9.88 5.71
C LEU A 286 -1.08 -8.49 5.49
N SER A 287 -0.85 -8.10 4.23
CA SER A 287 -0.21 -6.82 3.91
C SER A 287 -1.05 -5.59 4.28
N GLN A 288 -2.39 -5.70 4.28
CA GLN A 288 -3.30 -4.66 4.78
C GLN A 288 -3.14 -4.36 6.26
N GLY A 289 -2.42 -5.23 6.96
CA GLY A 289 -1.91 -4.98 8.28
C GLY A 289 -0.99 -3.78 8.44
N ALA A 290 -0.52 -3.19 7.35
CA ALA A 290 0.21 -1.93 7.32
C ALA A 290 -0.40 -0.82 8.19
N THR A 291 -1.73 -0.79 8.31
CA THR A 291 -2.43 0.21 9.16
C THR A 291 -1.98 0.14 10.62
N ILE A 292 -1.76 -1.06 11.20
CA ILE A 292 -1.31 -1.12 12.60
C ILE A 292 0.11 -0.59 12.75
N VAL A 293 0.98 -0.94 11.80
CA VAL A 293 2.39 -0.53 11.85
C VAL A 293 2.49 0.99 11.78
N SER A 294 1.66 1.61 10.94
CA SER A 294 1.51 3.08 10.89
C SER A 294 1.08 3.67 12.24
N VAL A 295 0.08 3.08 12.90
CA VAL A 295 -0.35 3.51 14.24
C VAL A 295 0.75 3.33 15.29
N LEU A 296 1.51 2.23 15.24
CA LEU A 296 2.64 2.00 16.16
C LEU A 296 3.73 3.06 15.99
N TRP A 297 4.06 3.46 14.75
CA TRP A 297 4.93 4.61 14.52
C TRP A 297 4.35 5.90 15.09
N GLY A 298 3.04 6.12 14.88
CA GLY A 298 2.28 7.22 15.48
C GLY A 298 2.42 7.28 17.00
N LEU A 299 2.32 6.14 17.67
CA LEU A 299 2.40 6.01 19.13
C LEU A 299 3.81 6.19 19.67
N PHE A 300 4.77 5.42 19.16
CA PHE A 300 6.09 5.30 19.78
C PHE A 300 7.12 6.30 19.27
N VAL A 301 7.02 6.74 18.01
CA VAL A 301 7.99 7.67 17.43
C VAL A 301 7.42 9.07 17.38
N TRP A 302 6.20 9.22 16.89
CA TRP A 302 5.57 10.52 16.75
C TRP A 302 4.82 11.00 17.99
N HIS A 303 4.64 10.13 18.99
CA HIS A 303 3.95 10.44 20.24
C HIS A 303 2.58 11.09 20.01
N GLU A 304 1.85 10.65 18.97
CA GLU A 304 0.61 11.27 18.50
C GLU A 304 -0.49 11.30 19.55
N PHE A 305 -0.49 10.36 20.49
CA PHE A 305 -1.54 10.19 21.49
C PHE A 305 -1.11 10.63 22.90
N LYS A 306 0.03 11.35 23.03
CA LYS A 306 0.56 11.77 24.33
C LYS A 306 -0.46 12.56 25.17
N ASP A 307 -1.21 13.44 24.52
CA ASP A 307 -2.21 14.31 25.17
C ASP A 307 -3.66 13.83 24.93
N ALA A 308 -3.84 12.61 24.41
CA ALA A 308 -5.17 12.10 24.09
C ALA A 308 -5.93 11.62 25.34
N PRO A 309 -7.28 11.72 25.36
CA PRO A 309 -8.07 11.22 26.48
C PRO A 309 -7.86 9.71 26.73
N PRO A 310 -8.02 9.20 27.97
CA PRO A 310 -7.87 7.76 28.28
C PRO A 310 -8.75 6.84 27.42
N LYS A 311 -9.89 7.35 26.95
CA LYS A 311 -10.78 6.65 26.02
C LYS A 311 -10.10 6.32 24.67
N ALA A 312 -9.23 7.19 24.16
CA ALA A 312 -8.45 6.92 22.95
C ALA A 312 -7.49 5.74 23.15
N SER A 313 -6.83 5.67 24.31
CA SER A 313 -5.96 4.53 24.66
C SER A 313 -6.71 3.20 24.69
N ARG A 314 -7.95 3.17 25.19
CA ARG A 314 -8.79 1.96 25.15
C ARG A 314 -9.06 1.50 23.71
N TYR A 315 -9.37 2.42 22.81
CA TYR A 315 -9.57 2.07 21.40
C TYR A 315 -8.29 1.55 20.73
N LEU A 316 -7.12 2.08 21.08
CA LEU A 316 -5.84 1.57 20.57
C LEU A 316 -5.56 0.13 21.04
N TRP A 317 -5.88 -0.21 22.28
CA TRP A 317 -5.77 -1.59 22.79
C TRP A 317 -6.75 -2.54 22.09
N LEU A 318 -8.00 -2.12 21.90
CA LEU A 318 -9.00 -2.90 21.16
C LEU A 318 -8.60 -3.09 19.71
N MET A 319 -8.06 -2.05 19.06
CA MET A 319 -7.48 -2.11 17.72
C MET A 319 -6.39 -3.17 17.66
N GLY A 320 -5.38 -3.08 18.54
CA GLY A 320 -4.25 -4.02 18.55
C GLY A 320 -4.67 -5.47 18.79
N THR A 321 -5.66 -5.68 19.66
CA THR A 321 -6.20 -7.02 19.95
C THR A 321 -6.97 -7.60 18.77
N ALA A 322 -7.93 -6.85 18.22
CA ALA A 322 -8.71 -7.29 17.07
C ALA A 322 -7.80 -7.59 15.86
N TYR A 323 -6.78 -6.76 15.70
CA TYR A 323 -5.79 -6.94 14.66
C TYR A 323 -4.93 -8.20 14.85
N GLY A 324 -4.38 -8.42 16.05
CA GLY A 324 -3.60 -9.62 16.34
C GLY A 324 -4.39 -10.90 16.10
N VAL A 325 -5.68 -10.91 16.49
CA VAL A 325 -6.61 -11.99 16.18
C VAL A 325 -6.79 -12.13 14.67
N GLY A 326 -7.02 -11.02 13.96
CA GLY A 326 -7.20 -11.00 12.51
C GLY A 326 -6.01 -11.59 11.74
N LEU A 327 -4.79 -11.19 12.11
CA LEU A 327 -3.56 -11.75 11.53
C LEU A 327 -3.44 -13.25 11.76
N VAL A 328 -3.64 -13.70 13.00
CA VAL A 328 -3.54 -15.13 13.33
C VAL A 328 -4.56 -15.93 12.50
N LEU A 329 -5.79 -15.43 12.37
CA LEU A 329 -6.82 -16.09 11.55
C LEU A 329 -6.44 -16.14 10.07
N ILE A 330 -5.88 -15.07 9.49
CA ILE A 330 -5.44 -15.06 8.08
C ILE A 330 -4.25 -16.00 7.86
N VAL A 331 -3.28 -16.04 8.78
CA VAL A 331 -2.16 -16.99 8.70
C VAL A 331 -2.68 -18.43 8.79
N LEU A 332 -3.55 -18.72 9.76
CA LEU A 332 -4.17 -20.04 9.93
C LEU A 332 -5.06 -20.42 8.76
N ALA A 333 -5.58 -19.46 8.00
CA ALA A 333 -6.36 -19.78 6.80
C ALA A 333 -5.52 -20.50 5.74
N ARG A 334 -4.19 -20.33 5.75
CA ARG A 334 -3.29 -20.98 4.79
C ARG A 334 -2.78 -22.35 5.24
N VAL A 335 -2.75 -22.60 6.55
CA VAL A 335 -2.31 -23.86 7.17
C VAL A 335 -3.40 -24.92 7.02
#